data_AF-A0A256XP15-F1
#
_entry.id   AF-A0A256XP15-F1
#
_cell.length_a   1.000
_cell.length_b   1.000
_cell.length_c   1.000
_cell.angle_alpha   90.00
_cell.angle_beta   90.00
_cell.angle_gamma   90.00
#
_symmetry.space_group_name_H-M   'P 1'
#
loop_
_entity.id
_entity.type
_entity.pdbx_description
1 polymer ?
#
loop_
_entity_poly.entity_id
_entity_poly.type
_entity_poly.pdbx_seq_one_letter_code
_entity_poly.pdbx_strand_id
1 'polypeptide(L)'
;MIPDCAFFTYGYNDPNAFADLDCQEDIIWNDVKPGEILTKNFSIFNSGTSNSFLSWEIIEYPDQWGIWEFSKKNGHDLSPEDGAEIIEITVTAPDEKNGEFTGEIKVININNPDDYEIIPITLSTPRNNAIDSIPFIDRLLEKHPHIYHILRQLLSNRSITQ
;
A
#
# COMPACT_ATOMS: atom_id res chain seq x y z
N MET A 1 -50.56 10.14 -38.90
CA MET A 1 -50.60 9.20 -37.76
C MET A 1 -49.21 8.58 -37.70
N ILE A 2 -48.34 9.15 -36.87
CA ILE A 2 -46.93 8.75 -36.77
C ILE A 2 -46.88 7.69 -35.66
N PRO A 3 -46.35 6.48 -35.89
CA PRO A 3 -46.08 5.57 -34.79
C PRO A 3 -44.84 6.08 -34.05
N ASP A 4 -45.07 6.28 -32.76
CA ASP A 4 -44.15 6.65 -31.72
C ASP A 4 -43.10 5.53 -31.54
N CYS A 5 -41.94 5.67 -32.17
CA CYS A 5 -40.79 4.81 -31.90
C CYS A 5 -40.04 5.34 -30.67
N ALA A 6 -40.69 5.28 -29.51
CA ALA A 6 -40.00 5.38 -28.23
C ALA A 6 -39.20 4.09 -28.01
N PHE A 7 -37.90 4.12 -28.33
CA PHE A 7 -36.96 3.12 -27.84
C PHE A 7 -36.80 3.34 -26.33
N PHE A 8 -37.63 2.66 -25.55
CA PHE A 8 -37.33 2.41 -24.16
C PHE A 8 -36.18 1.40 -24.14
N THR A 9 -34.95 1.87 -23.94
CA THR A 9 -33.85 1.01 -23.54
C THR A 9 -34.12 0.57 -22.10
N TYR A 10 -34.99 -0.44 -21.93
CA TYR A 10 -34.96 -1.25 -20.72
C TYR A 10 -33.52 -1.77 -20.63
N GLY A 11 -32.83 -1.44 -19.53
CA GLY A 11 -31.44 -1.84 -19.31
C GLY A 11 -31.26 -3.30 -19.66
N TYR A 12 -30.47 -3.55 -20.70
CA TYR A 12 -30.15 -4.90 -21.13
C TYR A 12 -29.16 -5.43 -20.10
N ASN A 13 -29.69 -6.06 -19.04
CA ASN A 13 -28.88 -6.85 -18.13
C ASN A 13 -28.40 -8.06 -18.94
N ASP A 14 -27.20 -7.97 -19.51
CA ASP A 14 -26.57 -9.12 -20.14
C ASP A 14 -26.41 -10.20 -19.06
N PRO A 15 -27.06 -11.37 -19.19
CA PRO A 15 -26.98 -12.43 -18.18
C PRO A 15 -25.56 -13.00 -18.01
N ASN A 16 -24.63 -12.64 -18.90
CA ASN A 16 -23.21 -12.98 -18.80
C ASN A 16 -22.34 -11.85 -18.24
N ALA A 17 -22.93 -10.69 -17.90
CA ALA A 17 -22.18 -9.60 -17.31
C ALA A 17 -21.73 -9.96 -15.88
N PHE A 18 -20.42 -10.00 -15.67
CA PHE A 18 -19.79 -10.24 -14.38
C PHE A 18 -18.72 -9.19 -14.13
N ALA A 19 -18.76 -8.58 -12.95
CA ALA A 19 -17.74 -7.64 -12.48
C ALA A 19 -16.66 -8.42 -11.73
N ASP A 20 -15.39 -8.07 -11.99
CA ASP A 20 -14.22 -8.73 -11.43
C ASP A 20 -13.30 -7.66 -10.87
N LEU A 21 -13.04 -7.69 -9.56
CA LEU A 21 -12.21 -6.70 -8.88
C LEU A 21 -10.73 -7.01 -9.14
N ASP A 22 -9.99 -6.01 -9.60
CA ASP A 22 -8.54 -6.12 -9.75
C ASP A 22 -7.86 -4.86 -9.18
N CYS A 23 -6.66 -5.06 -8.64
CA CYS A 23 -5.84 -4.02 -8.02
C CYS A 23 -4.43 -4.07 -8.58
N GLN A 24 -3.82 -2.90 -8.77
CA GLN A 24 -2.40 -2.82 -9.16
C GLN A 24 -1.61 -2.00 -8.15
N GLU A 25 -0.32 -2.35 -8.07
CA GLU A 25 0.77 -1.77 -7.26
C GLU A 25 1.04 -2.45 -5.92
N ASP A 26 2.31 -2.77 -5.67
CA ASP A 26 2.82 -3.13 -4.34
C ASP A 26 3.16 -1.86 -3.55
N ILE A 27 2.82 -1.81 -2.27
CA ILE A 27 3.09 -0.64 -1.41
C ILE A 27 4.32 -0.91 -0.55
N ILE A 28 5.47 -0.42 -1.01
CA ILE A 28 6.75 -0.58 -0.32
C ILE A 28 7.35 0.80 -0.05
N TRP A 29 7.70 1.06 1.21
CA TRP A 29 8.49 2.21 1.63
C TRP A 29 9.72 1.76 2.40
N ASN A 30 10.88 2.32 2.03
CA ASN A 30 12.15 1.98 2.65
C ASN A 30 12.81 3.21 3.26
N ASP A 31 13.58 2.98 4.33
CA ASP A 31 14.35 4.01 5.02
C ASP A 31 13.51 5.23 5.47
N VAL A 32 12.27 4.95 5.89
CA VAL A 32 11.29 5.94 6.33
C VAL A 32 11.64 6.51 7.70
N LYS A 33 11.66 7.83 7.83
CA LYS A 33 11.91 8.45 9.14
C LYS A 33 10.70 8.24 10.06
N PRO A 34 10.93 8.00 11.36
CA PRO A 34 9.84 7.96 12.32
C PRO A 34 8.99 9.23 12.27
N GLY A 35 7.66 9.07 12.24
CA GLY A 35 6.70 10.17 12.12
C GLY A 35 6.62 10.84 10.75
N GLU A 36 7.32 10.33 9.74
CA GLU A 36 7.24 10.84 8.36
C GLU A 36 5.86 10.58 7.75
N ILE A 37 5.33 11.56 7.03
CA ILE A 37 4.09 11.41 6.27
C ILE A 37 4.45 10.96 4.87
N LEU A 38 3.93 9.80 4.47
CA LEU A 38 4.16 9.17 3.18
C LEU A 38 2.87 9.17 2.38
N THR A 39 3.00 9.39 1.07
CA THR A 39 1.88 9.28 0.14
C THR A 39 2.22 8.27 -0.93
N LYS A 40 1.26 7.41 -1.29
CA LYS A 40 1.37 6.48 -2.42
C LYS A 40 -0.01 6.28 -3.05
N ASN A 41 -0.03 5.81 -4.28
CA ASN A 41 -1.26 5.47 -4.99
C ASN A 41 -1.29 3.98 -5.28
N PHE A 42 -2.49 3.43 -5.30
CA PHE A 42 -2.81 2.15 -5.92
C PHE A 42 -4.07 2.33 -6.77
N SER A 43 -4.28 1.44 -7.74
CA SER A 43 -5.45 1.50 -8.62
C SER A 43 -6.38 0.34 -8.38
N ILE A 44 -7.67 0.63 -8.53
CA ILE A 44 -8.77 -0.33 -8.53
C ILE A 44 -9.44 -0.25 -9.91
N PHE A 45 -9.73 -1.38 -10.53
CA PHE A 45 -10.46 -1.42 -11.79
C PHE A 45 -11.33 -2.66 -11.88
N ASN A 46 -12.34 -2.57 -12.74
CA ASN A 46 -13.18 -3.70 -13.10
C ASN A 46 -12.56 -4.44 -14.28
N SER A 47 -11.92 -5.59 -14.01
CA SER A 47 -11.37 -6.52 -15.01
C SER A 47 -12.43 -7.44 -15.62
N GLY A 48 -13.70 -7.24 -15.25
CA GLY A 48 -14.83 -8.03 -15.70
C GLY A 48 -15.25 -7.76 -17.14
N THR A 49 -16.40 -8.33 -17.52
CA THR A 49 -16.97 -8.17 -18.87
C THR A 49 -17.57 -6.79 -19.07
N SER A 50 -17.64 -6.32 -20.32
CA SER A 50 -18.34 -5.08 -20.68
C SER A 50 -19.79 -5.05 -20.18
N ASN A 51 -20.29 -3.86 -19.84
CA ASN A 51 -21.61 -3.65 -19.20
C ASN A 51 -21.77 -4.28 -17.80
N SER A 52 -20.67 -4.63 -17.13
CA SER A 52 -20.67 -4.96 -15.70
C SER A 52 -20.33 -3.72 -14.87
N PHE A 53 -20.75 -3.73 -13.61
CA PHE A 53 -20.58 -2.60 -12.69
C PHE A 53 -20.03 -3.12 -11.37
N LEU A 54 -18.81 -2.69 -11.03
CA LEU A 54 -18.13 -3.05 -9.80
C LEU A 54 -18.46 -2.01 -8.71
N SER A 55 -18.93 -2.49 -7.56
CA SER A 55 -18.99 -1.71 -6.33
C SER A 55 -17.99 -2.30 -5.35
N TRP A 56 -17.08 -1.49 -4.83
CA TRP A 56 -15.94 -1.97 -4.06
C TRP A 56 -15.83 -1.24 -2.72
N GLU A 57 -15.23 -1.90 -1.72
CA GLU A 57 -14.97 -1.33 -0.40
C GLU A 57 -13.64 -1.83 0.18
N ILE A 58 -12.90 -0.93 0.83
CA ILE A 58 -11.73 -1.26 1.65
C ILE A 58 -12.22 -1.66 3.04
N ILE A 59 -12.07 -2.94 3.39
CA ILE A 59 -12.59 -3.49 4.64
C ILE A 59 -11.52 -3.72 5.71
N GLU A 60 -10.28 -3.93 5.31
CA GLU A 60 -9.16 -4.19 6.21
C GLU A 60 -7.91 -3.44 5.73
N TYR A 61 -7.14 -2.92 6.68
CA TYR A 61 -5.85 -2.25 6.47
C TYR A 61 -5.05 -2.31 7.78
N PRO A 62 -3.73 -2.09 7.79
CA PRO A 62 -2.92 -2.27 8.99
C PRO A 62 -3.03 -1.08 9.95
N ASP A 63 -4.16 -1.00 10.65
CA ASP A 63 -4.44 0.02 11.66
C ASP A 63 -3.69 -0.19 12.98
N GLN A 64 -2.90 -1.26 13.08
CA GLN A 64 -2.11 -1.57 14.27
C GLN A 64 -0.79 -0.78 14.34
N TRP A 65 -0.40 -0.13 13.24
CA TRP A 65 0.78 0.72 13.17
C TRP A 65 0.56 1.90 12.22
N GLY A 66 1.20 3.03 12.53
CA GLY A 66 1.05 4.27 11.79
C GLY A 66 -0.37 4.86 11.87
N ILE A 67 -0.60 5.92 11.11
CA ILE A 67 -1.91 6.55 10.96
C ILE A 67 -2.25 6.56 9.48
N TRP A 68 -3.40 5.99 9.12
CA TRP A 68 -3.80 5.74 7.73
C TRP A 68 -4.97 6.61 7.30
N GLU A 69 -4.82 7.27 6.18
CA GLU A 69 -5.86 8.05 5.49
C GLU A 69 -5.95 7.60 4.03
N PHE A 70 -7.18 7.54 3.53
CA PHE A 70 -7.49 7.13 2.16
C PHE A 70 -8.31 8.23 1.51
N SER A 71 -8.01 8.60 0.26
CA SER A 71 -8.80 9.57 -0.48
C SER A 71 -10.25 9.10 -0.71
N LYS A 72 -10.43 7.78 -0.84
CA LYS A 72 -11.73 7.08 -0.87
C LYS A 72 -11.59 5.70 -0.21
N LYS A 73 -12.66 5.25 0.44
CA LYS A 73 -12.75 3.91 1.05
C LYS A 73 -13.72 2.97 0.34
N ASN A 74 -14.51 3.48 -0.58
CA ASN A 74 -15.44 2.72 -1.39
C ASN A 74 -15.71 3.44 -2.71
N GLY A 75 -16.29 2.71 -3.64
CA GLY A 75 -16.76 3.18 -4.93
C GLY A 75 -17.95 2.36 -5.42
N HIS A 76 -18.69 2.93 -6.35
CA HIS A 76 -19.89 2.32 -6.93
C HIS A 76 -19.87 2.43 -8.45
N ASP A 77 -20.51 1.45 -9.09
CA ASP A 77 -20.77 1.41 -10.52
C ASP A 77 -19.54 1.63 -11.42
N LEU A 78 -18.36 1.15 -11.01
CA LEU A 78 -17.14 1.20 -11.83
C LEU A 78 -17.25 0.20 -12.98
N SER A 79 -17.35 0.71 -14.21
CA SER A 79 -17.38 -0.11 -15.41
C SER A 79 -15.97 -0.40 -15.93
N PRO A 80 -15.76 -1.47 -16.73
CA PRO A 80 -14.45 -1.72 -17.34
C PRO A 80 -14.01 -0.56 -18.26
N GLU A 81 -14.95 0.14 -18.90
CA GLU A 81 -14.67 1.27 -19.78
C GLU A 81 -14.30 2.57 -19.06
N ASP A 82 -14.61 2.72 -17.76
CA ASP A 82 -14.15 3.85 -16.95
C ASP A 82 -12.64 3.78 -16.67
N GLY A 83 -12.05 2.58 -16.78
CA GLY A 83 -10.65 2.33 -16.53
C GLY A 83 -10.31 2.31 -15.03
N ALA A 84 -9.06 2.65 -14.71
CA ALA A 84 -8.53 2.57 -13.35
C ALA A 84 -8.97 3.77 -12.49
N GLU A 85 -9.61 3.47 -11.38
CA GLU A 85 -9.85 4.42 -10.29
C GLU A 85 -8.61 4.48 -9.38
N ILE A 86 -8.00 5.66 -9.27
CA ILE A 86 -6.77 5.86 -8.50
C ILE A 86 -7.12 6.26 -7.06
N ILE A 87 -6.64 5.49 -6.10
CA ILE A 87 -6.78 5.75 -4.67
C ILE A 87 -5.45 6.23 -4.12
N GLU A 88 -5.47 7.39 -3.46
CA GLU A 88 -4.31 7.93 -2.76
C GLU A 88 -4.39 7.50 -1.31
N ILE A 89 -3.29 6.95 -0.80
CA ILE A 89 -3.10 6.63 0.59
C ILE A 89 -2.07 7.57 1.20
N THR A 90 -2.38 8.04 2.40
CA THR A 90 -1.46 8.81 3.23
C THR A 90 -1.22 8.05 4.53
N VAL A 91 0.04 7.83 4.85
CA VAL A 91 0.46 7.07 6.03
C VAL A 91 1.42 7.91 6.85
N THR A 92 1.08 8.17 8.11
CA THR A 92 2.05 8.68 9.07
C THR A 92 2.80 7.49 9.65
N ALA A 93 4.10 7.43 9.39
CA ALA A 93 4.96 6.35 9.88
C ALA A 93 4.98 6.31 11.41
N PRO A 94 5.06 5.12 12.01
CA PRO A 94 5.18 4.99 13.46
C PRO A 94 6.48 5.61 14.00
N ASP A 95 6.51 5.91 15.29
CA ASP A 95 7.68 6.53 15.94
C ASP A 95 8.83 5.54 16.22
N GLU A 96 8.61 4.22 16.07
CA GLU A 96 9.67 3.24 16.33
C GLU A 96 10.76 3.24 15.26
N LYS A 97 12.01 3.19 15.73
CA LYS A 97 13.22 3.08 14.90
C LYS A 97 13.63 1.63 14.73
N ASN A 98 14.34 1.34 13.63
CA ASN A 98 14.83 0.00 13.29
C ASN A 98 13.70 -1.03 13.17
N GLY A 99 12.52 -0.59 12.73
CA GLY A 99 11.33 -1.41 12.61
C GLY A 99 11.10 -1.84 11.17
N GLU A 100 10.59 -3.07 11.02
CA GLU A 100 9.94 -3.54 9.81
C GLU A 100 8.46 -3.71 10.14
N PHE A 101 7.62 -3.03 9.36
CA PHE A 101 6.18 -3.04 9.51
C PHE A 101 5.57 -3.65 8.26
N THR A 102 4.77 -4.69 8.44
CA THR A 102 4.07 -5.38 7.37
C THR A 102 2.58 -5.29 7.58
N GLY A 103 1.83 -5.33 6.49
CA GLY A 103 0.38 -5.32 6.53
C GLY A 103 -0.21 -5.60 5.17
N GLU A 104 -1.53 -5.60 5.11
CA GLU A 104 -2.28 -5.86 3.90
C GLU A 104 -3.47 -4.90 3.86
N ILE A 105 -3.75 -4.30 2.70
CA ILE A 105 -5.04 -3.67 2.42
C ILE A 105 -5.90 -4.71 1.73
N LYS A 106 -7.11 -4.93 2.24
CA LYS A 106 -8.10 -5.81 1.63
C LYS A 106 -9.24 -5.01 1.04
N VAL A 107 -9.46 -5.21 -0.26
CA VAL A 107 -10.55 -4.62 -1.02
C VAL A 107 -11.50 -5.74 -1.42
N ILE A 108 -12.81 -5.53 -1.28
CA ILE A 108 -13.82 -6.51 -1.68
C ILE A 108 -14.74 -5.94 -2.74
N ASN A 109 -15.28 -6.81 -3.59
CA ASN A 109 -16.46 -6.53 -4.37
C ASN A 109 -17.70 -6.68 -3.45
N ILE A 110 -18.44 -5.59 -3.24
CA ILE A 110 -19.62 -5.54 -2.35
C ILE A 110 -20.69 -6.52 -2.82
N ASN A 111 -20.82 -6.73 -4.14
CA ASN A 111 -21.83 -7.61 -4.73
C ASN A 111 -21.40 -9.09 -4.70
N ASN A 112 -20.12 -9.37 -4.53
CA ASN A 112 -19.55 -10.71 -4.45
C ASN A 112 -18.31 -10.73 -3.52
N PRO A 113 -18.48 -10.91 -2.20
CA PRO A 113 -17.36 -10.84 -1.25
C PRO A 113 -16.27 -11.91 -1.41
N ASP A 114 -16.51 -12.96 -2.21
CA ASP A 114 -15.50 -13.95 -2.59
C ASP A 114 -14.55 -13.42 -3.68
N ASP A 115 -14.94 -12.35 -4.37
CA ASP A 115 -14.11 -11.55 -5.28
C ASP A 115 -13.46 -10.41 -4.50
N TYR A 116 -12.19 -10.59 -4.15
CA TYR A 116 -11.44 -9.68 -3.30
C TYR A 116 -9.97 -9.63 -3.71
N GLU A 117 -9.34 -8.50 -3.43
CA GLU A 117 -7.93 -8.27 -3.69
C GLU A 117 -7.17 -7.91 -2.41
N ILE A 118 -5.93 -8.38 -2.33
CA ILE A 118 -5.02 -8.16 -1.21
C ILE A 118 -3.79 -7.44 -1.71
N ILE A 119 -3.58 -6.23 -1.22
CA ILE A 119 -2.43 -5.42 -1.56
C ILE A 119 -1.42 -5.50 -0.40
N PRO A 120 -0.26 -6.15 -0.59
CA PRO A 120 0.74 -6.27 0.45
C PRO A 120 1.46 -4.94 0.69
N ILE A 121 1.79 -4.70 1.96
CA ILE A 121 2.39 -3.46 2.44
C ILE A 121 3.65 -3.77 3.24
N THR A 122 4.71 -3.03 2.95
CA THR A 122 5.94 -3.05 3.75
C THR A 122 6.45 -1.63 3.98
N LEU A 123 6.77 -1.32 5.23
CA LEU A 123 7.42 -0.08 5.64
C LEU A 123 8.64 -0.43 6.50
N SER A 124 9.82 0.06 6.12
CA SER A 124 11.03 -0.08 6.94
C SER A 124 11.56 1.28 7.38
N THR A 125 11.98 1.38 8.65
CA THR A 125 12.65 2.56 9.19
C THR A 125 14.17 2.35 9.23
N PRO A 126 15.00 3.40 9.01
CA PRO A 126 16.44 3.25 8.90
C PRO A 126 17.02 2.55 10.11
N ARG A 127 17.90 1.58 9.86
CA ARG A 127 18.68 0.94 10.91
C ARG A 127 19.72 1.92 11.43
N ASN A 128 19.44 2.56 12.56
CA ASN A 128 20.43 3.30 13.31
C ASN A 128 21.47 2.30 13.82
N ASN A 129 22.63 2.24 13.16
CA ASN A 129 23.76 1.53 13.71
C ASN A 129 24.05 2.16 15.08
N ALA A 130 23.93 1.39 16.15
CA ALA A 130 24.06 1.88 17.54
C ALA A 130 25.37 2.65 17.83
N ILE A 131 26.32 2.63 16.90
CA ILE A 131 27.59 3.36 16.93
C ILE A 131 27.36 4.87 16.72
N ASP A 132 26.48 5.26 15.79
CA ASP A 132 26.26 6.67 15.41
C ASP A 132 25.46 7.45 16.48
N SER A 133 24.82 6.73 17.40
CA SER A 133 24.04 7.29 18.52
C SER A 133 24.80 7.31 19.83
N ILE A 134 26.09 6.95 19.84
CA ILE A 134 26.93 6.99 21.03
C ILE A 134 27.77 8.28 21.02
N PRO A 135 27.39 9.32 21.80
CA PRO A 135 28.05 10.63 21.79
C PRO A 135 29.50 10.63 22.32
N PHE A 136 30.02 9.47 22.72
CA PHE A 136 31.38 9.29 23.22
C PHE A 136 32.29 8.48 22.29
N ILE A 137 31.75 7.86 21.24
CA ILE A 137 32.55 7.05 20.30
C ILE A 137 33.49 7.93 19.50
N ASP A 138 33.05 9.11 19.05
CA ASP A 138 33.92 10.05 18.32
C ASP A 138 35.15 10.43 19.14
N ARG A 139 34.97 10.74 20.43
CA ARG A 139 36.05 11.08 21.36
C ARG A 139 36.98 9.90 21.68
N LEU A 140 36.48 8.67 21.62
CA LEU A 140 37.26 7.44 21.83
C LEU A 140 38.05 7.06 20.56
N LEU A 141 37.47 7.30 19.38
CA LEU A 141 38.07 7.03 18.07
C LEU A 141 39.16 8.05 17.70
N GLU A 142 38.99 9.32 18.07
CA GLU A 142 40.02 10.36 17.92
C GLU A 142 41.32 10.01 18.65
N LYS A 143 41.21 9.37 19.82
CA LYS A 143 42.38 8.99 20.64
C LYS A 143 43.10 7.74 20.14
N HIS A 144 42.43 6.91 19.35
CA HIS A 144 42.96 5.62 18.91
C HIS A 144 42.59 5.31 17.45
N PRO A 145 43.27 5.94 16.48
CA PRO A 145 42.96 5.80 15.04
C PRO A 145 43.06 4.36 14.51
N HIS A 146 43.82 3.48 15.19
CA HIS A 146 43.94 2.07 14.80
C HIS A 146 42.73 1.20 15.20
N ILE A 147 41.97 1.60 16.24
CA ILE A 147 40.80 0.85 16.72
C ILE A 147 39.63 0.98 15.74
N TYR A 148 39.54 2.10 15.03
CA TYR A 148 38.52 2.35 14.00
C TYR A 148 38.47 1.23 12.96
N HIS A 149 39.62 0.76 12.48
CA HIS A 149 39.68 -0.25 11.43
C HIS A 149 39.22 -1.63 11.92
N ILE A 150 39.56 -1.98 13.17
CA ILE A 150 39.18 -3.25 13.80
C ILE A 150 37.68 -3.26 14.13
N LEU A 151 37.15 -2.18 14.69
CA LEU A 151 35.72 -2.05 14.99
C LEU A 151 34.88 -2.16 13.72
N ARG A 152 35.29 -1.52 12.62
CA ARG A 152 34.59 -1.61 11.33
C ARG A 152 34.56 -3.04 10.79
N GLN A 153 35.66 -3.79 10.93
CA GLN A 153 35.72 -5.20 10.48
C GLN A 153 34.87 -6.14 11.36
N LEU A 154 34.84 -5.93 12.68
CA LEU A 154 34.06 -6.76 13.60
C LEU A 154 32.55 -6.53 13.50
N LEU A 155 32.14 -5.30 13.16
CA LEU A 155 30.73 -4.91 13.05
C LEU A 155 30.16 -5.21 11.66
N SER A 156 30.96 -5.10 10.59
CA SER A 156 30.56 -5.50 9.23
C SER A 156 30.36 -7.02 9.07
N ASN A 157 31.06 -7.85 9.86
CA ASN A 157 30.95 -9.31 9.77
C ASN A 157 29.75 -9.90 10.52
N ARG A 158 29.02 -9.11 11.32
CA ARG A 158 27.78 -9.58 11.99
C ARG A 158 26.52 -9.42 11.13
N SER A 159 26.60 -8.71 10.00
CA SER A 159 25.47 -8.47 9.09
C SER A 159 25.27 -9.55 8.01
N ILE A 160 26.02 -10.66 8.06
CA ILE A 160 25.95 -11.75 7.05
C ILE A 160 25.25 -13.01 7.62
N THR A 161 24.68 -12.95 8.82
CA THR A 161 23.87 -14.05 9.36
C THR A 161 22.57 -13.52 9.93
N GLN A 162 21.62 -13.24 9.04
CA GLN A 162 20.25 -13.76 9.02
C GLN A 162 19.45 -13.04 7.93
#